data_AF-A0A964NU18-F1
#
_entry.id   AF-A0A964NU18-F1
#
_cell.length_a   1.000
_cell.length_b   1.000
_cell.length_c   1.000
_cell.angle_alpha   90.00
_cell.angle_beta   90.00
_cell.angle_gamma   90.00
#
_symmetry.space_group_name_H-M   'P 1'
#
loop_
_entity.id
_entity.type
_entity.pdbx_description
1 polymer ?
#
loop_
_entity_poly.entity_id
_entity_poly.type
_entity_poly.pdbx_seq_one_letter_code
_entity_poly.pdbx_strand_id
1 'polypeptide(L)'
;MATFIHALPKVELHLHFDGTLEPEMLMALAARNGVALPYGSADAVRASYRFGNLQDFLDLYHRGTSVLVAEQDFYDLTWAYLVRAHGQNVMHTEIFFDIQSYTMRGIAFATVIGGI
;
A
#
# COMPACT_ATOMS: atom_id res chain seq x y z
N MET A 1 -2.66 -9.29 27.42
CA MET A 1 -1.58 -8.51 26.79
C MET A 1 -2.02 -7.87 25.47
N ALA A 2 -2.54 -8.64 24.49
CA ALA A 2 -2.94 -8.10 23.18
C ALA A 2 -3.94 -6.93 23.25
N THR A 3 -5.01 -7.06 24.04
CA THR A 3 -6.00 -5.97 24.25
C THR A 3 -5.38 -4.71 24.81
N PHE A 4 -4.43 -4.84 25.76
CA PHE A 4 -3.73 -3.70 26.35
C PHE A 4 -2.87 -2.98 25.29
N ILE A 5 -2.05 -3.73 24.54
CA ILE A 5 -1.20 -3.16 23.46
C ILE A 5 -2.08 -2.46 22.41
N HIS A 6 -3.19 -3.10 22.01
CA HIS A 6 -4.10 -2.54 21.02
C HIS A 6 -4.74 -1.23 21.51
N ALA A 7 -5.10 -1.14 22.79
CA ALA A 7 -5.73 0.05 23.37
C ALA A 7 -4.76 1.21 23.64
N LEU A 8 -3.43 1.02 23.60
CA LEU A 8 -2.48 2.13 23.79
C LEU A 8 -2.66 3.19 22.70
N PRO A 9 -2.67 4.49 23.00
CA PRO A 9 -2.57 5.53 21.98
C PRO A 9 -1.17 5.47 21.34
N LYS A 10 -1.10 5.48 20.02
CA LYS A 10 0.15 5.32 19.26
C LYS A 10 0.37 6.46 18.29
N VAL A 11 1.64 6.68 17.96
CA VAL A 11 2.07 7.50 16.83
C VAL A 11 2.88 6.60 15.90
N GLU A 12 2.60 6.64 14.61
CA GLU A 12 3.33 5.89 13.59
C GLU A 12 4.17 6.84 12.75
N LEU A 13 5.49 6.73 12.88
CA LEU A 13 6.46 7.67 12.27
C LEU A 13 7.31 7.03 11.16
N HIS A 14 7.12 5.73 10.92
CA HIS A 14 7.79 5.02 9.84
C HIS A 14 6.81 4.06 9.20
N LEU A 15 6.15 4.52 8.15
CA LEU A 15 5.30 3.70 7.31
C LEU A 15 5.44 4.10 5.85
N HIS A 16 5.67 3.11 4.99
CA HIS A 16 5.62 3.30 3.55
C HIS A 16 4.18 3.09 3.09
N PHE A 17 3.58 4.13 2.51
CA PHE A 17 2.23 4.16 1.97
C PHE A 17 1.96 2.97 1.06
N ASP A 18 2.82 2.70 0.07
CA ASP A 18 2.59 1.59 -0.84
C ASP A 18 2.75 0.21 -0.17
N GLY A 19 3.43 0.15 0.97
CA GLY A 19 3.54 -1.04 1.80
C GLY A 19 2.24 -1.43 2.49
N THR A 20 1.22 -0.55 2.46
CA THR A 20 -0.12 -0.83 2.99
C THR A 20 -1.05 -1.49 1.98
N LEU A 21 -0.58 -1.71 0.75
CA LEU A 21 -1.35 -2.30 -0.34
C LEU A 21 -1.59 -3.79 -0.09
N GLU A 22 -2.74 -4.10 0.49
CA GLU A 22 -3.15 -5.48 0.77
C GLU A 22 -3.44 -6.27 -0.52
N PRO A 23 -3.20 -7.60 -0.54
CA PRO A 23 -3.41 -8.46 -1.70
C PRO A 23 -4.79 -8.34 -2.37
N GLU A 24 -5.88 -8.23 -1.60
CA GLU A 24 -7.23 -8.04 -2.15
C GLU A 24 -7.34 -6.75 -2.94
N MET A 25 -6.82 -5.65 -2.39
CA MET A 25 -6.85 -4.35 -3.04
C MET A 25 -5.95 -4.36 -4.27
N LEU A 26 -4.77 -4.96 -4.19
CA LEU A 26 -3.88 -5.14 -5.35
C LEU A 26 -4.58 -5.83 -6.53
N MET A 27 -5.32 -6.92 -6.26
CA MET A 27 -6.07 -7.64 -7.29
C MET A 27 -7.24 -6.79 -7.84
N ALA A 28 -7.95 -6.07 -6.96
CA ALA A 28 -9.07 -5.22 -7.35
C ALA A 28 -8.62 -4.04 -8.22
N LEU A 29 -7.52 -3.38 -7.85
CA LEU A 29 -6.92 -2.27 -8.60
C LEU A 29 -6.34 -2.74 -9.93
N ALA A 30 -5.70 -3.91 -9.97
CA ALA A 30 -5.24 -4.50 -11.21
C ALA A 30 -6.38 -4.75 -12.19
N ALA A 31 -7.51 -5.30 -11.71
CA ALA A 31 -8.70 -5.50 -12.52
C ALA A 31 -9.30 -4.16 -12.97
N ARG A 32 -9.39 -3.16 -12.08
CA ARG A 32 -9.90 -1.81 -12.37
C ARG A 32 -9.10 -1.12 -13.47
N ASN A 33 -7.77 -1.25 -13.42
CA ASN A 33 -6.85 -0.52 -14.28
C ASN A 33 -6.30 -1.34 -15.47
N GLY A 34 -6.75 -2.59 -15.63
CA GLY A 34 -6.29 -3.46 -16.71
C GLY A 34 -4.81 -3.84 -16.62
N VAL A 35 -4.23 -3.85 -15.41
CA VAL A 35 -2.83 -4.21 -15.18
C VAL A 35 -2.72 -5.72 -15.02
N ALA A 36 -1.90 -6.36 -15.86
CA ALA A 36 -1.65 -7.79 -15.77
C ALA A 36 -0.73 -8.10 -14.58
N LEU A 37 -1.20 -8.97 -13.68
CA LEU A 37 -0.40 -9.47 -12.56
C LEU A 37 0.09 -10.91 -12.84
N PRO A 38 1.26 -11.30 -12.33
CA PRO A 38 1.76 -12.68 -12.42
C PRO A 38 1.08 -13.62 -11.41
N TYR A 39 0.01 -13.17 -10.74
CA TYR A 39 -0.70 -13.88 -9.68
C TYR A 39 -2.16 -14.07 -10.07
N GLY A 40 -2.68 -15.28 -9.84
CA GLY A 40 -4.08 -15.59 -10.15
C GLY A 40 -5.07 -15.24 -9.03
N SER A 41 -4.60 -14.93 -7.82
CA SER A 41 -5.45 -14.64 -6.66
C SER A 41 -4.69 -13.89 -5.56
N ALA A 42 -5.43 -13.28 -4.63
CA ALA A 42 -4.86 -12.68 -3.42
C ALA A 42 -4.07 -13.70 -2.58
N ASP A 43 -4.50 -14.96 -2.52
CA ASP A 43 -3.75 -16.00 -1.80
C ASP A 43 -2.42 -16.34 -2.49
N ALA A 44 -2.36 -16.31 -3.82
CA ALA A 44 -1.11 -16.47 -4.55
C ALA A 44 -0.15 -15.31 -4.30
N VAL A 45 -0.67 -14.07 -4.20
CA VAL A 45 0.12 -12.90 -3.80
C VAL A 45 0.67 -13.08 -2.39
N ARG A 46 -0.17 -13.45 -1.40
CA ARG A 46 0.27 -13.73 -0.02
C ARG A 46 1.34 -14.80 0.05
N ALA A 47 1.17 -15.89 -0.69
CA ALA A 47 2.14 -16.99 -0.72
C ALA A 47 3.52 -16.54 -1.24
N SER A 48 3.57 -15.45 -2.01
CA SER A 48 4.82 -14.87 -2.51
C SER A 48 5.54 -13.95 -1.52
N TYR A 49 4.96 -13.66 -0.35
CA TYR A 49 5.60 -12.83 0.70
C TYR A 49 6.66 -13.62 1.47
N ARG A 50 7.70 -14.05 0.74
CA ARG A 50 8.84 -14.82 1.24
C ARG A 50 10.11 -14.14 0.73
N PHE A 51 10.75 -13.40 1.62
CA PHE A 51 11.89 -12.55 1.28
C PHE A 51 13.17 -13.13 1.89
N GLY A 52 14.20 -13.34 1.08
CA GLY A 52 15.53 -13.71 1.55
C GLY A 52 16.39 -12.50 1.90
N ASN A 53 16.07 -11.34 1.32
CA ASN A 53 16.75 -10.07 1.55
C ASN A 53 15.83 -8.88 1.20
N LEU A 54 16.34 -7.66 1.35
CA LEU A 54 15.62 -6.43 1.04
C LEU A 54 15.26 -6.31 -0.46
N GLN A 55 16.15 -6.71 -1.36
CA GLN A 55 15.91 -6.64 -2.80
C GLN A 55 14.74 -7.54 -3.23
N ASP A 56 14.65 -8.76 -2.68
CA ASP A 56 13.53 -9.67 -2.96
C ASP A 56 12.18 -9.02 -2.61
N PHE A 57 12.15 -8.28 -1.49
CA PHE A 57 10.99 -7.51 -1.08
C PHE A 57 10.71 -6.34 -2.03
N LEU A 58 11.74 -5.55 -2.36
CA LEU A 58 11.60 -4.37 -3.22
C LEU A 58 11.13 -4.73 -4.64
N ASP A 59 11.61 -5.86 -5.19
CA ASP A 59 11.18 -6.34 -6.50
C ASP A 59 9.68 -6.65 -6.54
N LEU A 60 9.16 -7.26 -5.47
CA LEU A 60 7.74 -7.53 -5.31
C LEU A 60 6.95 -6.24 -5.03
N TYR A 61 7.48 -5.38 -4.17
CA TYR A 61 6.90 -4.08 -3.81
C TYR A 61 6.66 -3.24 -5.05
N HIS A 62 7.71 -2.91 -5.82
CA HIS A 62 7.59 -2.07 -7.01
C HIS A 62 6.70 -2.67 -8.09
N ARG A 63 6.64 -4.00 -8.19
CA ARG A 63 5.69 -4.67 -9.08
C ARG A 63 4.25 -4.48 -8.59
N GLY A 64 4.01 -4.60 -7.29
CA GLY A 64 2.70 -4.43 -6.69
C GLY A 64 2.15 -3.01 -6.87
N THR A 65 2.99 -1.99 -6.72
CA THR A 65 2.56 -0.59 -6.85
C THR A 65 2.22 -0.16 -8.28
N SER A 66 2.51 -1.01 -9.27
CA SER A 66 2.14 -0.78 -10.68
C SER A 66 0.62 -0.61 -10.89
N VAL A 67 -0.20 -1.14 -9.98
CA VAL A 67 -1.66 -1.07 -10.04
C VAL A 67 -2.24 0.29 -9.63
N LEU A 68 -1.44 1.16 -9.00
CA LEU A 68 -1.82 2.53 -8.66
C LEU A 68 -1.60 3.43 -9.89
N VAL A 69 -2.67 4.00 -10.44
CA VAL A 69 -2.68 4.72 -11.73
C VAL A 69 -3.48 6.02 -11.66
N ALA A 70 -4.69 5.98 -11.11
CA ALA A 70 -5.63 7.09 -10.99
C ALA A 70 -5.69 7.62 -9.55
N GLU A 71 -6.13 8.87 -9.38
CA GLU A 71 -6.29 9.54 -8.08
C GLU A 71 -7.09 8.70 -7.07
N GLN A 72 -8.16 8.05 -7.54
CA GLN A 72 -8.99 7.17 -6.71
C GLN A 72 -8.22 5.95 -6.18
N ASP A 73 -7.21 5.45 -6.89
CA ASP A 73 -6.40 4.32 -6.41
C ASP A 73 -5.57 4.73 -5.19
N PHE A 74 -5.01 5.94 -5.23
CA PHE A 74 -4.27 6.51 -4.11
C PHE A 74 -5.20 6.78 -2.93
N TYR A 75 -6.38 7.38 -3.19
CA TYR A 75 -7.40 7.62 -2.16
C TYR A 75 -7.86 6.34 -1.47
N ASP A 76 -8.17 5.30 -2.24
CA ASP A 76 -8.65 4.03 -1.69
C ASP A 76 -7.59 3.41 -0.77
N LEU A 77 -6.32 3.46 -1.16
CA LEU A 77 -5.21 2.96 -0.36
C LEU A 77 -4.98 3.79 0.90
N THR A 78 -4.96 5.12 0.79
CA THR A 78 -4.84 6.05 1.94
C THR A 78 -5.95 5.79 2.94
N TRP A 79 -7.19 5.71 2.47
CA TRP A 79 -8.35 5.51 3.32
C TRP A 79 -8.32 4.14 4.02
N ALA A 80 -7.99 3.07 3.29
CA ALA A 80 -7.86 1.74 3.88
C ALA A 80 -6.80 1.69 4.99
N TYR A 81 -5.65 2.34 4.78
CA TYR A 81 -4.63 2.48 5.80
C TYR A 81 -5.15 3.25 7.02
N LEU A 82 -5.76 4.43 6.83
CA LEU A 82 -6.26 5.25 7.94
C LEU A 82 -7.33 4.53 8.77
N VAL A 83 -8.24 3.79 8.14
CA VAL A 83 -9.24 2.97 8.84
C VAL A 83 -8.57 1.91 9.72
N ARG A 84 -7.53 1.24 9.20
CA ARG A 84 -6.77 0.24 9.96
C ARG A 84 -5.97 0.86 11.10
N ALA A 85 -5.27 1.96 10.84
CA ALA A 85 -4.48 2.70 11.81
C ALA A 85 -5.37 3.20 12.97
N HIS A 86 -6.52 3.79 12.65
CA HIS A 86 -7.52 4.19 13.63
C HIS A 86 -8.03 3.00 14.44
N GLY A 87 -8.31 1.88 13.77
CA GLY A 87 -8.68 0.62 14.42
C GLY A 87 -7.64 0.16 15.45
N GLN A 88 -6.36 0.43 15.22
CA GLN A 88 -5.25 0.10 16.12
C GLN A 88 -4.88 1.23 17.10
N ASN A 89 -5.74 2.24 17.27
CA ASN A 89 -5.53 3.39 18.15
C ASN A 89 -4.25 4.20 17.81
N VAL A 90 -3.88 4.26 16.52
CA VAL A 90 -2.90 5.22 16.00
C VAL A 90 -3.60 6.57 15.89
N MET A 91 -3.14 7.53 16.68
CA MET A 91 -3.74 8.87 16.80
C MET A 91 -3.10 9.88 15.85
N HIS A 92 -1.89 9.58 15.37
CA HIS A 92 -1.12 10.42 14.48
C HIS A 92 -0.20 9.54 13.62
N THR A 93 -0.05 9.92 12.35
CA THR A 93 0.82 9.23 11.41
C THR A 93 1.53 10.21 10.49
N GLU A 94 2.80 9.92 10.22
CA GLU A 94 3.65 10.61 9.24
C GLU A 94 4.07 9.59 8.18
N ILE A 95 3.29 9.49 7.10
CA ILE A 95 3.51 8.46 6.06
C ILE A 95 4.55 8.89 5.03
N PHE A 96 5.33 7.93 4.55
CA PHE A 96 6.23 8.09 3.40
C PHE A 96 5.55 7.58 2.12
N PHE A 97 5.74 8.27 1.01
CA PHE A 97 5.38 7.78 -0.32
C PHE A 97 6.53 8.07 -1.29
N ASP A 98 6.77 7.16 -2.24
CA ASP A 98 7.82 7.33 -3.24
C ASP A 98 7.24 7.96 -4.51
N ILE A 99 7.31 9.29 -4.60
CA ILE A 99 6.78 10.02 -5.75
C ILE A 99 7.44 9.64 -7.09
N GLN A 100 8.71 9.18 -7.06
CA GLN A 100 9.43 8.80 -8.27
C GLN A 100 8.89 7.48 -8.82
N SER A 101 8.47 6.56 -7.96
CA SER A 101 7.82 5.30 -8.34
C SER A 101 6.53 5.51 -9.17
N TYR A 102 5.86 6.66 -9.06
CA TYR A 102 4.67 6.98 -9.86
C TYR A 102 5.00 7.85 -11.07
N THR A 103 5.76 8.93 -10.86
CA THR A 103 6.06 9.91 -11.92
C THR A 103 6.91 9.31 -13.04
N MET A 104 7.82 8.37 -12.74
CA MET A 104 8.56 7.62 -13.76
C MET A 104 7.67 6.72 -14.63
N ARG A 105 6.45 6.39 -14.18
CA ARG A 105 5.43 5.66 -14.95
C ARG A 105 4.47 6.59 -15.70
N GLY A 106 4.70 7.91 -15.68
CA GLY A 106 3.87 8.91 -16.35
C GLY A 106 2.65 9.38 -15.55
N ILE A 107 2.53 8.99 -14.27
CA ILE A 107 1.45 9.47 -13.39
C ILE A 107 1.81 10.88 -12.93
N ALA A 108 0.87 11.83 -13.07
CA ALA A 108 1.11 13.20 -12.66
C ALA A 108 1.25 13.31 -11.14
N PHE A 109 2.17 14.16 -10.67
CA PHE A 109 2.34 14.45 -9.24
C PHE A 109 1.02 14.84 -8.56
N ALA A 110 0.21 15.68 -9.23
CA ALA A 110 -1.08 16.12 -8.71
C ALA A 110 -2.09 14.98 -8.54
N THR A 111 -2.03 13.94 -9.37
CA THR A 111 -2.88 12.75 -9.25
C THR A 111 -2.55 11.96 -7.99
N VAL A 112 -1.26 11.85 -7.65
CA VAL A 112 -0.82 11.16 -6.43
C VAL A 112 -1.24 11.94 -5.20
N ILE A 113 -0.89 13.23 -5.14
CA ILE A 113 -1.20 14.09 -3.99
C ILE A 113 -2.71 14.34 -3.84
N GLY A 114 -3.49 14.32 -4.92
CA GLY A 114 -4.94 14.45 -4.82
C GLY A 114 -5.61 13.29 -4.07
N GLY A 115 -4.98 12.10 -4.07
CA GLY A 115 -5.49 10.92 -3.38
C GLY A 115 -4.79 10.59 -2.05
N ILE A 116 -3.75 11.32 -1.66
CA ILE A 116 -3.09 11.18 -0.35
C ILE A 116 -3.54 12.31 0.56
#